data_AF-A0A0Q4CS53-F1
#
_entry.id   AF-A0A0Q4CS53-F1
#
_cell.length_a   1.000
_cell.length_b   1.000
_cell.length_c   1.000
_cell.angle_alpha   90.00
_cell.angle_beta   90.00
_cell.angle_gamma   90.00
#
_symmetry.space_group_name_H-M   'P 1'
#
loop_
_entity.id
_entity.type
_entity.pdbx_description
1 polymer ?
#
loop_
_entity_poly.entity_id
_entity_poly.type
_entity_poly.pdbx_seq_one_letter_code
_entity_poly.pdbx_strand_id
1 'polypeptide(L)' 'MRGGALLAVALALAGCGQRRDLHPQENASLPPAPYGATTQPTSGELLDPTTQQRPSRSDELLTESKARGDDPFALPPR' A
#
# COMPACT_ATOMS: atom_id res chain seq x y z
N MET A 1 -5.52 34.69 -25.28
CA MET A 1 -6.13 34.65 -23.92
C MET A 1 -6.48 33.23 -23.46
N ARG A 2 -7.21 32.42 -24.26
CA ARG A 2 -7.62 31.05 -23.87
C ARG A 2 -6.46 30.08 -23.56
N GLY A 3 -5.36 30.13 -24.33
CA GLY A 3 -4.19 29.28 -24.08
C GLY A 3 -3.45 29.57 -22.77
N GLY A 4 -3.39 30.84 -22.35
CA GLY A 4 -2.76 31.24 -21.09
C GLY A 4 -3.53 30.73 -19.86
N ALA A 5 -4.87 30.75 -19.93
CA ALA A 5 -5.71 30.22 -18.86
C ALA A 5 -5.54 28.71 -18.67
N LEU A 6 -5.44 27.95 -19.75
CA LEU A 6 -5.19 26.50 -19.69
C LEU A 6 -3.82 26.17 -19.08
N LEU A 7 -2.78 26.93 -19.44
CA LEU A 7 -1.43 26.74 -18.90
C LEU A 7 -1.37 27.03 -17.39
N ALA A 8 -2.04 28.09 -16.93
CA ALA A 8 -2.11 28.44 -15.52
C ALA A 8 -2.82 27.37 -14.67
N VAL A 9 -3.90 26.79 -15.18
CA VAL A 9 -4.60 25.67 -14.53
C VAL A 9 -3.70 24.44 -14.44
N ALA A 10 -3.01 24.07 -15.53
CA ALA A 10 -2.10 22.92 -15.52
C ALA A 10 -0.96 23.07 -14.49
N LEU A 11 -0.39 24.28 -14.38
CA LEU A 11 0.65 24.58 -13.38
C LEU A 11 0.14 24.51 -11.95
N ALA A 12 -1.09 24.96 -11.68
CA ALA A 12 -1.70 24.87 -10.35
C ALA A 12 -1.93 23.41 -9.91
N LEU A 13 -2.28 22.51 -10.83
CA LEU A 13 -2.50 21.09 -10.52
C LEU A 13 -1.19 20.31 -10.30
N ALA A 14 -0.05 20.79 -10.82
CA ALA A 14 1.24 20.11 -10.69
C ALA A 14 1.83 20.16 -9.26
N GLY A 15 1.30 20.99 -8.36
CA GLY A 15 1.79 21.12 -6.98
C GLY A 15 1.37 20.01 -6.02
N CYS A 16 0.33 19.23 -6.34
CA CYS A 16 -0.21 18.18 -5.47
C CYS A 16 0.45 16.83 -5.75
N GLY A 17 1.71 16.66 -5.36
CA GLY A 17 2.42 15.39 -5.59
C GLY A 17 3.76 15.22 -4.87
N GLN A 18 4.07 16.06 -3.87
CA GLN A 18 5.36 16.03 -3.21
C GLN A 18 5.61 14.68 -2.52
N ARG A 19 6.67 13.99 -2.94
CA ARG A 19 7.15 12.76 -2.31
C ARG A 19 8.37 13.12 -1.47
N ARG A 20 8.13 13.38 -0.19
CA ARG A 20 9.16 13.60 0.82
C ARG A 20 8.90 12.66 1.99
N ASP A 21 9.90 12.47 2.83
CA ASP A 21 9.74 11.69 4.05
C ASP A 21 8.61 12.25 4.91
N LEU A 22 7.80 11.33 5.45
CA LEU A 22 6.71 11.69 6.34
C LEU A 22 7.25 11.86 7.76
N HIS A 23 6.78 12.91 8.41
CA HIS A 23 7.06 13.19 9.81
C HIS A 23 5.73 13.21 10.57
N PRO A 24 5.74 12.87 11.88
CA PRO A 24 4.56 13.08 12.72
C PRO A 24 4.07 14.53 12.63
N GLN A 25 2.77 14.72 12.86
CA GLN A 25 2.22 16.06 13.02
C GLN A 25 2.88 16.76 14.21
N GLU A 26 2.80 18.09 14.23
CA GLU A 26 3.28 18.86 15.37
C GLU A 26 2.62 18.38 16.67
N ASN A 27 3.44 18.15 17.70
CA ASN A 27 3.03 17.58 19.00
C ASN A 27 2.55 16.13 18.97
N ALA A 28 2.67 15.42 17.84
CA ALA A 28 2.47 13.97 17.77
C ALA A 28 3.82 13.23 17.87
N SER A 29 3.79 11.99 18.34
CA SER A 29 4.94 11.09 18.37
C SER A 29 4.68 9.84 17.54
N LEU A 30 5.75 9.14 17.18
CA LEU A 30 5.64 7.83 16.53
C LEU A 30 5.01 6.81 17.49
N PRO A 31 4.34 5.76 16.96
CA PRO A 31 3.88 4.64 17.76
C PRO A 31 5.01 4.06 18.62
N PRO A 32 4.72 3.57 19.84
CA PRO A 32 5.73 2.94 20.67
C PRO A 32 6.35 1.71 19.97
N ALA A 33 7.55 1.33 20.41
CA ALA A 33 8.21 0.13 19.88
C ALA A 33 7.31 -1.11 20.06
N PRO A 34 7.25 -2.00 19.05
CA PRO A 34 6.50 -3.24 19.17
C PRO A 34 7.10 -4.12 20.28
N TYR A 35 6.28 -5.02 20.82
CA TYR A 35 6.71 -5.91 21.89
C TYR A 35 7.96 -6.71 21.50
N GLY A 36 9.00 -6.65 22.34
CA GLY A 36 10.27 -7.33 22.14
C GLY A 36 11.28 -6.56 21.27
N ALA A 37 10.93 -5.42 20.69
CA ALA A 37 11.89 -4.57 19.99
C ALA A 37 12.67 -3.69 20.97
N THR A 38 13.98 -3.60 20.76
CA THR A 38 14.88 -2.76 21.56
C THR A 38 14.87 -1.29 21.14
N THR A 39 14.31 -0.98 19.98
CA THR A 39 14.35 0.33 19.35
C THR A 39 12.98 0.67 18.77
N GLN A 40 12.58 1.94 18.87
CA GLN A 40 11.37 2.46 18.22
C GLN A 40 11.62 2.62 16.71
N PRO A 41 10.71 2.14 15.84
CA PRO A 41 10.87 2.29 14.39
C PRO A 41 10.72 3.74 13.95
N THR A 42 11.42 4.10 12.88
CA THR A 42 11.33 5.39 12.20
C THR A 42 10.06 5.48 11.34
N SER A 43 9.71 6.70 10.90
CA SER A 43 8.59 6.90 9.96
C SER A 43 8.74 6.06 8.67
N GLY A 44 9.97 5.97 8.13
CA GLY A 44 10.24 5.21 6.90
C GLY A 44 10.00 3.71 7.10
N GLU A 45 10.51 3.16 8.20
CA GLU A 45 10.33 1.73 8.53
C GLU A 45 8.87 1.36 8.79
N LEU A 46 8.07 2.27 9.37
CA LEU A 46 6.64 2.06 9.56
C LEU A 46 5.84 2.06 8.25
N LEU A 47 6.37 2.68 7.19
CA LEU A 47 5.76 2.75 5.87
C LEU A 47 6.25 1.64 4.93
N ASP A 48 7.25 0.86 5.35
CA ASP A 48 7.77 -0.28 4.59
C ASP A 48 6.98 -1.55 4.93
N PRO A 49 6.16 -2.08 4.00
CA PRO A 49 5.32 -3.22 4.28
C PRO A 49 6.13 -4.51 4.35
N THR A 50 5.95 -5.27 5.43
CA THR A 50 6.55 -6.62 5.55
C THR A 50 5.90 -7.62 4.61
N THR A 51 6.55 -8.77 4.41
CA THR A 51 5.99 -9.89 3.62
C THR A 51 4.64 -10.40 4.14
N GLN A 52 4.40 -10.34 5.46
CA GLN A 52 3.10 -10.72 6.03
C GLN A 52 2.04 -9.67 5.75
N GLN A 53 2.39 -8.39 5.76
CA GLN A 53 1.46 -7.29 5.48
C GLN A 53 1.12 -7.17 4.00
N ARG A 54 2.09 -7.43 3.13
CA ARG A 54 1.93 -7.40 1.68
C ARG A 54 2.64 -8.60 1.04
N PRO A 55 2.03 -9.80 1.09
CA PRO A 55 2.60 -10.99 0.49
C PRO A 55 2.83 -10.81 -1.01
N SER A 56 3.92 -11.36 -1.51
CA SER A 56 4.11 -11.50 -2.95
C SER A 56 3.00 -12.39 -3.50
N ARG A 57 2.49 -12.03 -4.67
CA ARG A 57 1.65 -12.96 -5.43
C ARG A 57 2.58 -13.96 -6.12
N SER A 58 2.11 -15.19 -6.30
CA SER A 58 2.74 -16.08 -7.27
C SER A 58 2.61 -15.41 -8.63
N ASP A 59 3.74 -15.18 -9.30
CA ASP A 59 3.78 -14.65 -10.67
C ASP A 59 3.52 -15.77 -11.70
N GLU A 60 2.96 -16.91 -11.27
CA GLU A 60 2.51 -17.95 -12.18
C GLU A 60 1.42 -17.39 -13.10
N LEU A 61 1.84 -17.08 -14.32
CA LEU A 61 0.96 -16.71 -15.41
C LEU A 61 0.11 -17.93 -15.78
N LEU A 62 -1.10 -17.99 -15.24
CA LEU A 62 -2.14 -18.88 -15.75
C LEU A 62 -2.54 -18.38 -17.14
N THR A 63 -2.06 -19.05 -18.20
CA THR A 63 -2.42 -18.74 -19.58
C THR A 63 -3.81 -19.24 -19.97
N GLU A 64 -4.34 -20.18 -19.19
CA GLU A 64 -5.65 -20.79 -19.38
C GLU A 64 -6.30 -21.13 -18.04
N SER A 65 -7.62 -21.21 -18.03
CA SER A 65 -8.39 -21.59 -16.84
C SER A 65 -8.45 -23.11 -16.71
N LYS A 66 -8.27 -23.64 -15.49
CA LYS A 66 -8.43 -25.07 -15.17
C LYS A 66 -9.67 -25.29 -14.32
N ALA A 67 -10.42 -26.36 -14.59
CA ALA A 67 -11.50 -26.79 -13.73
C ALA A 67 -10.97 -27.13 -12.32
N ARG A 68 -11.67 -26.67 -11.28
CA ARG A 68 -11.35 -27.03 -9.89
C ARG A 68 -11.58 -28.52 -9.71
N GLY A 69 -10.69 -29.20 -8.98
CA GLY A 69 -10.93 -30.58 -8.57
C GLY A 69 -12.15 -30.70 -7.65
N ASP A 70 -12.64 -31.92 -7.46
CA ASP A 70 -13.75 -32.19 -6.56
C ASP A 70 -13.45 -31.64 -5.15
N ASP A 71 -14.42 -30.92 -4.59
CA ASP A 71 -14.29 -30.33 -3.24
C ASP A 71 -14.57 -31.41 -2.19
N PRO A 72 -13.56 -31.84 -1.40
CA PRO A 72 -13.76 -32.87 -0.38
C PRO A 72 -14.71 -32.43 0.74
N PHE A 73 -15.04 -31.14 0.82
CA PHE A 73 -15.95 -30.57 1.81
C PHE A 73 -17.34 -30.23 1.25
N ALA A 74 -17.60 -30.53 -0.04
CA ALA A 74 -18.94 -30.44 -0.61
C ALA A 74 -19.82 -31.61 -0.13
N LEU A 75 -20.15 -31.61 1.16
CA LEU A 75 -20.99 -32.62 1.78
C LEU A 75 -22.48 -32.32 1.48
N PRO A 76 -23.32 -33.35 1.29
CA PRO A 76 -24.76 -33.15 1.11
C PRO A 76 -25.42 -32.57 2.39
N PRO A 77 -26.51 -31.79 2.26
CA PRO A 77 -27.29 -31.31 3.39
C PRO A 77 -27.87 -32.49 4.19
N ARG A 78 -28.04 -32.31 5.51
CA ARG A 78 -28.63 -33.30 6.42
C ARG A 78 -30.10 -33.04 6.70
#